data_AF-A0A9D1XL95-F1
#
_entry.id   AF-A0A9D1XL95-F1
#
_cell.length_a   1.000
_cell.length_b   1.000
_cell.length_c   1.000
_cell.angle_alpha   90.00
_cell.angle_beta   90.00
_cell.angle_gamma   90.00
#
_symmetry.space_group_name_H-M   'P 1'
#
loop_
_entity.id
_entity.type
_entity.pdbx_description
1 polymer ?
#
loop_
_entity_poly.entity_id
_entity_poly.type
_entity_poly.pdbx_seq_one_letter_code
_entity_poly.pdbx_strand_id
1 'polypeptide(L)'
;MKKGAKDTLKITVLLSLIVAVLAHFFSSEFMTLFVNKNELHIISLGVQYISFTSFCYFILGINFIVRFVLTGVGESSVPLGVGILEIIVRCLGTYFLVYPLGFQGMIYINPLCWGTSILLVVCLYPYL
;
A
#
# COMPACT_ATOMS: atom_id res chain seq x y z
N MET A 1 7.38 20.19 -14.86
CA MET A 1 6.86 19.29 -13.80
C MET A 1 5.67 18.43 -14.25
N LYS A 2 4.67 18.95 -14.98
CA LYS A 2 3.45 18.19 -15.38
C LYS A 2 3.65 16.97 -16.30
N LYS A 3 4.73 16.89 -17.10
CA LYS A 3 5.04 15.72 -17.95
C LYS A 3 5.65 14.57 -17.15
N GLY A 4 6.67 14.86 -16.33
CA GLY A 4 7.31 13.86 -15.46
C GLY A 4 6.32 13.15 -14.53
N ALA A 5 5.41 13.89 -13.88
CA ALA A 5 4.40 13.28 -13.01
C ALA A 5 3.47 12.30 -13.75
N LYS A 6 3.08 12.61 -15.00
CA LYS A 6 2.23 11.74 -15.81
C LYS A 6 2.95 10.49 -16.29
N ASP A 7 4.23 10.61 -16.65
CA ASP A 7 5.03 9.47 -17.12
C ASP A 7 5.38 8.54 -15.95
N THR A 8 5.72 9.09 -14.78
CA THR A 8 5.94 8.28 -13.57
C THR A 8 4.66 7.56 -13.14
N LEU A 9 3.49 8.23 -13.20
CA LEU A 9 2.21 7.60 -12.91
C LEU A 9 1.95 6.39 -13.83
N LYS A 10 2.22 6.51 -15.14
CA LYS A 10 2.10 5.39 -16.08
C LYS A 10 3.02 4.23 -15.73
N ILE A 11 4.28 4.50 -15.40
CA ILE A 11 5.26 3.48 -15.01
C ILE A 11 4.80 2.76 -13.75
N THR A 12 4.32 3.50 -12.76
CA THR A 12 3.81 2.93 -11.52
C THR A 12 2.58 2.06 -11.76
N VAL A 13 1.61 2.52 -12.55
CA VAL A 13 0.43 1.70 -12.87
C VAL A 13 0.84 0.41 -13.59
N LEU A 14 1.74 0.48 -14.57
CA LEU A 14 2.27 -0.70 -15.26
C LEU A 14 3.00 -1.65 -14.31
N LEU A 15 3.88 -1.13 -13.46
CA LEU A 15 4.63 -1.94 -12.50
C LEU A 15 3.71 -2.60 -11.47
N SER A 16 2.74 -1.85 -10.93
CA SER A 16 1.74 -2.38 -10.02
C SER A 16 0.90 -3.49 -10.65
N LEU A 17 0.57 -3.36 -11.95
CA LEU A 17 -0.16 -4.40 -12.68
C LEU A 17 0.69 -5.66 -12.86
N ILE A 18 1.97 -5.51 -13.21
CA ILE A 18 2.92 -6.64 -13.31
C ILE A 18 3.06 -7.35 -11.97
N VAL A 19 3.25 -6.59 -10.88
CA VAL A 19 3.36 -7.14 -9.53
C VAL A 19 2.05 -7.82 -9.11
N ALA A 20 0.89 -7.26 -9.42
CA ALA A 20 -0.40 -7.89 -9.13
C ALA A 20 -0.56 -9.23 -9.84
N VAL A 21 -0.19 -9.31 -11.13
CA VAL A 21 -0.23 -10.56 -11.90
C VAL A 21 0.75 -11.58 -11.32
N LEU A 22 2.02 -11.19 -11.11
CA LEU A 22 3.02 -12.09 -10.54
C LEU A 22 2.63 -12.60 -9.16
N ALA A 23 2.16 -11.70 -8.29
CA ALA A 23 1.73 -12.04 -6.95
C ALA A 23 0.51 -12.96 -6.95
N HIS A 24 -0.45 -12.78 -7.87
CA HIS A 24 -1.61 -13.66 -7.97
C HIS A 24 -1.24 -15.09 -8.40
N PHE A 25 -0.32 -15.24 -9.35
CA PHE A 25 0.11 -16.57 -9.83
C PHE A 25 1.14 -17.24 -8.92
N PHE A 26 2.05 -16.49 -8.30
CA PHE A 26 3.14 -17.02 -7.48
C PHE A 26 2.92 -16.91 -5.97
N SER A 27 1.81 -16.36 -5.47
CA SER A 27 1.59 -16.19 -4.03
C SER A 27 1.67 -17.49 -3.23
N SER A 28 1.18 -18.59 -3.79
CA SER A 28 1.19 -19.90 -3.11
C SER A 28 2.61 -20.43 -2.97
N GLU A 29 3.37 -20.44 -4.07
CA GLU A 29 4.78 -20.86 -4.08
C GLU A 29 5.61 -19.99 -3.13
N PHE A 30 5.39 -18.67 -3.16
CA PHE A 30 6.07 -17.73 -2.28
C PHE A 30 5.80 -18.01 -0.80
N MET A 31 4.55 -18.29 -0.41
CA MET A 31 4.21 -18.63 0.97
C MET A 31 4.84 -19.95 1.43
N THR A 32 4.94 -20.95 0.55
CA THR A 32 5.55 -22.25 0.89
C THR A 32 7.07 -22.19 1.07
N LEU A 33 7.73 -21.10 0.68
CA LEU A 33 9.16 -20.87 0.97
C LEU A 33 9.40 -20.45 2.42
N PHE A 34 8.45 -19.73 3.03
CA PHE A 34 8.58 -19.20 4.40
C PHE A 34 7.89 -20.06 5.45
N VAL A 35 6.88 -20.85 5.04
CA VAL A 35 6.03 -21.62 5.93
C VAL A 35 6.08 -23.09 5.54
N ASN A 36 6.12 -23.97 6.53
CA ASN A 36 6.14 -25.41 6.32
C ASN A 36 4.84 -25.86 5.63
N LYS A 37 4.93 -26.80 4.68
CA LYS A 37 3.78 -27.22 3.84
C LYS A 37 2.61 -27.82 4.61
N ASN A 38 2.84 -28.25 5.85
CA ASN A 38 1.81 -28.78 6.75
C ASN A 38 0.91 -27.69 7.34
N GLU A 39 1.34 -26.42 7.35
CA GLU A 39 0.57 -25.28 7.88
C GLU A 39 -0.31 -24.65 6.81
N LEU A 40 -1.19 -25.46 6.21
CA LEU A 40 -2.07 -25.05 5.10
C LEU A 40 -2.95 -23.83 5.45
N HIS A 41 -3.33 -23.69 6.72
CA HIS A 41 -4.11 -22.55 7.19
C HIS A 41 -3.35 -21.23 7.01
N ILE A 42 -2.09 -21.18 7.45
CA ILE A 42 -1.24 -19.98 7.37
C ILE A 42 -0.92 -19.64 5.90
N ILE A 43 -0.68 -20.66 5.08
CA ILE A 43 -0.45 -20.49 3.65
C ILE A 43 -1.70 -19.86 2.99
N SER A 44 -2.90 -20.36 3.31
CA SER A 44 -4.15 -19.82 2.74
C SER A 44 -4.39 -18.35 3.13
N LEU A 45 -4.08 -17.97 4.37
CA LEU A 45 -4.19 -16.59 4.86
C LEU A 45 -3.17 -15.69 4.17
N GLY A 46 -1.93 -16.16 4.02
CA GLY A 46 -0.89 -15.43 3.29
C GLY A 46 -1.22 -15.23 1.81
N VAL A 47 -1.76 -16.24 1.14
CA VAL A 47 -2.21 -16.12 -0.26
C VAL A 47 -3.34 -15.10 -0.39
N GLN A 48 -4.33 -15.12 0.51
CA GLN A 48 -5.40 -14.11 0.53
C GLN A 48 -4.85 -12.71 0.76
N TYR A 49 -3.94 -12.54 1.72
CA TYR A 49 -3.29 -11.27 2.00
C TYR A 49 -2.50 -10.76 0.80
N ILE A 50 -1.66 -11.60 0.18
CA ILE A 50 -0.82 -11.23 -0.95
C ILE A 50 -1.70 -10.86 -2.15
N SER A 51 -2.68 -11.69 -2.51
CA SER A 51 -3.58 -11.37 -3.62
C SER A 51 -4.32 -10.06 -3.40
N PHE A 52 -4.97 -9.87 -2.25
CA PHE A 52 -5.71 -8.64 -1.97
C PHE A 52 -4.82 -7.39 -1.94
N THR A 53 -3.70 -7.48 -1.22
CA THR A 53 -2.78 -6.34 -1.07
C THR A 53 -2.15 -5.95 -2.41
N SER A 54 -1.88 -6.93 -3.29
CA SER A 54 -1.26 -6.68 -4.58
C SER A 54 -2.16 -5.87 -5.53
N PHE A 55 -3.49 -6.04 -5.48
CA PHE A 55 -4.41 -5.15 -6.20
C PHE A 55 -4.35 -3.71 -5.68
N CYS A 56 -4.10 -3.53 -4.38
CA CYS A 56 -3.96 -2.22 -3.75
C CYS A 56 -2.56 -1.59 -3.94
N TYR A 57 -1.59 -2.30 -4.51
CA TYR A 57 -0.24 -1.76 -4.73
C TYR A 57 -0.18 -0.59 -5.71
N PHE A 58 -1.19 -0.39 -6.55
CA PHE A 58 -1.28 0.82 -7.36
C PHE A 58 -1.38 2.08 -6.47
N ILE A 59 -2.13 2.00 -5.36
CA ILE A 59 -2.30 3.09 -4.37
C ILE A 59 -0.97 3.37 -3.66
N LEU A 60 -0.26 2.31 -3.28
CA LEU A 60 1.07 2.41 -2.68
C LEU A 60 2.07 3.06 -3.63
N GLY A 61 2.05 2.67 -4.91
CA GLY A 61 2.91 3.25 -5.93
C GLY A 61 2.70 4.75 -6.09
N ILE A 62 1.45 5.22 -6.12
CA ILE A 62 1.13 6.65 -6.17
C ILE A 62 1.70 7.38 -4.95
N ASN A 63 1.54 6.80 -3.75
CA ASN A 63 2.12 7.37 -2.53
C ASN A 63 3.64 7.55 -2.63
N PHE A 64 4.36 6.56 -3.17
CA PHE A 64 5.80 6.68 -3.39
C PHE A 64 6.15 7.82 -4.35
N ILE A 65 5.48 7.92 -5.50
CA ILE A 65 5.74 8.98 -6.48
C ILE A 65 5.55 10.35 -5.84
N VAL A 66 4.41 10.55 -5.16
CA VAL A 66 4.07 11.81 -4.50
C VAL A 66 5.15 12.21 -3.50
N ARG A 67 5.59 11.27 -2.65
CA ARG A 67 6.65 11.52 -1.66
C ARG A 67 7.97 11.89 -2.32
N PHE A 68 8.36 11.19 -3.39
CA PHE A 68 9.59 11.49 -4.13
C PHE A 68 9.53 12.86 -4.82
N VAL A 69 8.39 13.21 -5.41
CA VAL A 69 8.19 14.53 -6.04
C VAL A 69 8.25 15.64 -5.00
N LEU A 70 7.51 15.52 -3.88
CA LEU A 70 7.49 16.53 -2.82
C LEU A 70 8.87 16.73 -2.17
N THR A 71 9.55 15.62 -1.85
CA THR A 71 10.91 15.66 -1.27
C THR A 71 11.92 16.22 -2.27
N GLY A 72 11.78 15.90 -3.56
CA GLY A 72 12.65 16.39 -4.63
C GLY A 72 12.49 17.89 -4.94
N VAL A 73 11.36 18.50 -4.57
CA VAL A 73 11.10 19.94 -4.70
C VAL A 73 11.59 20.72 -3.45
N GLY A 74 12.02 20.03 -2.39
CA GLY A 74 12.53 20.64 -1.14
C GLY A 74 11.49 20.75 -0.02
N GLU A 75 10.24 20.33 -0.27
CA GLU A 75 9.14 20.35 0.69
C GLU A 75 9.07 19.02 1.46
N SER A 76 9.98 18.81 2.41
CA SER A 76 10.04 17.58 3.22
C SER A 76 9.05 17.53 4.39
N SER A 77 8.51 18.67 4.80
CA SER A 77 7.54 18.78 5.91
C SER A 77 6.21 18.06 5.63
N VAL A 78 5.77 18.07 4.37
CA VAL A 78 4.52 17.47 3.91
C VAL A 78 4.58 15.92 3.98
N PRO A 79 5.55 15.23 3.36
CA PRO A 79 5.66 13.78 3.46
C PRO A 79 5.91 13.29 4.89
N LEU A 80 6.52 14.11 5.75
CA LEU A 80 6.63 13.83 7.18
C LEU A 80 5.27 13.84 7.87
N GLY A 81 4.44 14.87 7.66
CA GLY A 81 3.09 14.94 8.22
C GLY A 81 2.19 13.78 7.77
N VAL A 82 2.24 13.42 6.49
CA VAL A 82 1.52 12.25 5.95
C VAL A 82 2.03 10.95 6.60
N GLY A 83 3.34 10.80 6.77
CA GLY A 83 3.93 9.63 7.44
C GLY A 83 3.50 9.50 8.91
N ILE A 84 3.45 10.60 9.66
CA ILE A 84 2.96 10.60 11.06
C ILE A 84 1.49 10.18 11.10
N LEU A 85 0.66 10.71 10.21
CA LEU A 85 -0.75 10.36 10.13
C LEU A 85 -0.98 8.91 9.73
N GLU A 86 -0.17 8.35 8.82
CA GLU A 86 -0.22 6.91 8.53
C GLU A 86 0.00 6.05 9.77
N ILE A 87 0.96 6.43 10.62
CA ILE A 87 1.24 5.70 11.85
C ILE A 87 0.04 5.80 12.80
N ILE A 88 -0.57 7.00 12.93
CA ILE A 88 -1.76 7.20 13.75
C ILE A 88 -2.93 6.35 13.24
N VAL A 89 -3.23 6.40 11.93
CA VAL A 89 -4.30 5.61 11.31
C VAL A 89 -4.03 4.12 11.47
N ARG A 90 -2.77 3.68 11.36
CA ARG A 90 -2.39 2.28 11.55
C ARG A 90 -2.57 1.85 13.00
N CYS A 91 -2.21 2.67 13.98
CA CYS A 91 -2.44 2.36 15.40
C CYS A 91 -3.93 2.31 15.73
N LEU A 92 -4.69 3.34 15.33
CA LEU A 92 -6.13 3.42 15.60
C LEU A 92 -6.89 2.32 14.86
N GLY A 93 -6.63 2.14 13.56
CA GLY A 93 -7.25 1.08 12.77
C GLY A 93 -6.88 -0.31 13.29
N THR A 94 -5.68 -0.52 13.85
CA THR A 94 -5.34 -1.83 14.43
C THR A 94 -6.22 -2.07 15.66
N TYR A 95 -6.33 -1.07 16.52
CA TYR A 95 -7.19 -1.16 17.69
C TYR A 95 -8.68 -1.37 17.34
N PHE A 96 -9.21 -0.66 16.34
CA PHE A 96 -10.63 -0.71 15.99
C PHE A 96 -11.03 -1.79 14.98
N LEU A 97 -10.18 -2.16 14.03
CA LEU A 97 -10.48 -3.18 13.00
C LEU A 97 -9.89 -4.53 13.33
N VAL A 98 -8.67 -4.61 13.88
CA VAL A 98 -8.02 -5.91 14.13
C VAL A 98 -8.61 -6.58 15.37
N TYR A 99 -9.03 -5.82 16.38
CA TYR A 99 -9.68 -6.38 17.57
C TYR A 99 -11.00 -7.13 17.24
N PRO A 100 -11.92 -6.60 16.40
CA PRO A 100 -13.13 -7.33 16.01
C PRO A 100 -12.98 -8.28 14.81
N LEU A 101 -12.13 -7.96 13.80
CA LEU A 101 -12.06 -8.70 12.53
C LEU A 101 -10.83 -9.61 12.40
N GLY A 102 -9.91 -9.58 13.37
CA GLY A 102 -8.68 -10.37 13.36
C GLY A 102 -7.84 -10.13 12.11
N PHE A 103 -7.46 -11.20 11.42
CA PHE A 103 -6.57 -11.14 10.25
C PHE A 103 -7.14 -10.33 9.07
N GLN A 104 -8.45 -10.38 8.85
CA GLN A 104 -9.08 -9.56 7.81
C GLN A 104 -8.97 -8.06 8.12
N GLY A 105 -9.08 -7.67 9.39
CA GLY A 105 -8.84 -6.29 9.82
C GLY A 105 -7.42 -5.81 9.47
N MET A 106 -6.42 -6.69 9.60
CA MET A 106 -5.03 -6.38 9.20
C MET A 106 -4.87 -6.24 7.69
N ILE A 107 -5.60 -7.03 6.89
CA ILE A 107 -5.60 -6.90 5.44
C ILE A 107 -6.14 -5.52 5.03
N TYR A 108 -7.28 -5.10 5.61
CA TYR A 108 -7.94 -3.85 5.22
C TYR A 108 -7.23 -2.58 5.69
N ILE A 109 -6.44 -2.64 6.77
CA ILE A 109 -5.78 -1.45 7.31
C ILE A 109 -4.73 -0.87 6.36
N ASN A 110 -4.04 -1.72 5.61
CA ASN A 110 -3.01 -1.31 4.65
C ASN A 110 -3.56 -0.39 3.56
N PRO A 111 -4.57 -0.81 2.76
CA PRO A 111 -5.16 0.07 1.76
C PRO A 111 -5.87 1.27 2.38
N LEU A 112 -6.44 1.15 3.59
CA LEU A 112 -7.01 2.31 4.29
C LEU A 112 -5.95 3.37 4.61
N CYS A 113 -4.79 2.98 5.15
CA CYS A 113 -3.68 3.92 5.40
C CYS A 113 -3.19 4.60 4.11
N TRP A 114 -3.10 3.84 3.02
CA TRP A 114 -2.65 4.42 1.74
C TRP A 114 -3.70 5.35 1.14
N GLY A 115 -4.98 5.02 1.30
CA GLY A 115 -6.10 5.87 0.89
C GLY A 115 -6.17 7.17 1.69
N THR A 116 -6.02 7.11 3.01
CA THR A 116 -6.00 8.31 3.86
C THR A 116 -4.80 9.21 3.55
N SER A 117 -3.65 8.61 3.22
CA SER A 117 -2.46 9.34 2.79
C SER A 117 -2.69 10.12 1.50
N ILE A 118 -3.31 9.50 0.49
CA ILE A 118 -3.64 10.18 -0.77
C ILE A 118 -4.63 11.32 -0.53
N LEU A 119 -5.68 11.07 0.26
CA LEU A 119 -6.67 12.10 0.59
C LEU A 119 -6.01 13.31 1.26
N LEU A 120 -5.09 13.08 2.20
CA LEU A 120 -4.34 14.15 2.87
C LEU A 120 -3.47 14.95 1.90
N VAL A 121 -2.75 14.27 1.01
CA VAL A 121 -1.94 14.94 -0.02
C VAL A 121 -2.82 15.80 -0.93
N VAL A 122 -3.96 15.28 -1.38
CA VAL A 122 -4.92 16.02 -2.23
C VAL A 122 -5.50 17.22 -1.48
N CYS A 123 -5.83 17.08 -0.19
CA CYS A 123 -6.33 18.19 0.63
C CYS A 123 -5.28 19.28 0.87
N LEU A 124 -4.02 18.90 1.09
CA LEU A 124 -2.91 19.84 1.33
C LEU A 124 -2.43 20.53 0.05
N TYR A 125 -2.47 19.81 -1.09
CA TYR A 125 -2.05 20.30 -2.40
C TYR A 125 -3.12 19.99 -3.46
N PRO A 126 -4.27 20.69 -3.46
CA PRO A 126 -5.34 20.47 -4.43
C PRO A 126 -4.96 20.90 -5.87
N TYR A 127 -3.81 21.55 -6.03
CA TYR A 127 -3.30 22.06 -7.31
C TYR A 127 -2.31 21.10 -8.01
N LEU A 128 -1.96 19.97 -7.39
CA LEU A 128 -1.16 18.88 -7.98
C LEU A 128 -2.06 17.87 -8.70
#